data_AF-A0A961S5L7-F1
#
_entry.id   AF-A0A961S5L7-F1
#
_cell.length_a   1.000
_cell.length_b   1.000
_cell.length_c   1.000
_cell.angle_alpha   90.00
_cell.angle_beta   90.00
_cell.angle_gamma   90.00
#
_symmetry.space_group_name_H-M   'P 1'
#
loop_
_entity.id
_entity.type
_entity.pdbx_description
1 polymer ?
#
loop_
_entity_poly.entity_id
_entity_poly.type
_entity_poly.pdbx_seq_one_letter_code
_entity_poly.pdbx_strand_id
1 'polypeptide(L)'
;VTKSDICIVISNSGETRELADLTSYTRRFSIPLVAISSQPDSSIMMAADYRLALPPEPEACPMGLAPTTSTTMTLALGDALAVALMGQRAFQAHEFKTFHPGGKLGAQLVYVHQIMHGPEALAIVPPDANMTDTLIAMGAKGFGIACVTENGKLTGDVGRPILGQQAKVEALQRIAASRGLDVSDAIAVGDGANDLAMLSEAGMGVALHAKPHVQESSLIRINHGDLTALLYLQGYKRSQFID
;
A
#
# COMPACT_ATOMS: atom_id res chain seq x y z
N VAL A 1 -29.54 -16.64 20.22
CA VAL A 1 -29.04 -16.72 21.61
C VAL A 1 -29.16 -18.15 22.10
N THR A 2 -28.03 -18.79 22.39
CA THR A 2 -27.89 -20.16 22.87
C THR A 2 -27.31 -20.19 24.29
N LYS A 3 -27.21 -21.37 24.91
CA LYS A 3 -26.59 -21.54 26.24
C LYS A 3 -25.08 -21.27 26.26
N SER A 4 -24.43 -21.23 25.10
CA SER A 4 -23.01 -20.89 24.96
C SER A 4 -22.77 -19.38 24.83
N ASP A 5 -23.84 -18.59 24.73
CA ASP A 5 -23.74 -17.14 24.60
C ASP A 5 -23.74 -16.49 25.99
N ILE A 6 -23.20 -15.27 26.05
CA ILE A 6 -23.39 -14.34 27.16
C ILE A 6 -24.19 -13.14 26.66
N CYS A 7 -25.16 -12.68 27.44
CA CYS A 7 -25.97 -11.54 27.09
C CYS A 7 -25.54 -10.33 27.91
N ILE A 8 -25.18 -9.23 27.24
CA ILE A 8 -24.89 -7.95 27.88
C ILE A 8 -26.05 -7.01 27.56
N VAL A 9 -26.72 -6.52 28.60
CA VAL A 9 -27.86 -5.62 28.50
C VAL A 9 -27.50 -4.27 29.09
N ILE A 10 -27.81 -3.21 28.35
CA ILE A 10 -27.51 -1.83 28.72
C ILE A 10 -28.83 -1.09 28.87
N SER A 11 -29.10 -0.59 30.07
CA SER A 11 -30.25 0.27 30.34
C SER A 11 -29.93 1.21 31.49
N ASN A 12 -29.89 2.51 31.20
CA ASN A 12 -29.55 3.50 32.22
C ASN A 12 -30.56 3.49 33.39
N SER A 13 -31.87 3.39 33.10
CA SER A 13 -32.90 3.27 34.15
C SER A 13 -33.05 1.86 34.70
N GLY A 14 -32.70 0.83 33.90
CA GLY A 14 -32.90 -0.57 34.25
C GLY A 14 -34.36 -1.06 34.22
N GLU A 15 -35.28 -0.21 33.76
CA GLU A 15 -36.74 -0.48 33.71
C GLU A 15 -37.30 -0.46 32.26
N THR A 16 -36.42 -0.51 31.26
CA THR A 16 -36.81 -0.48 29.84
C THR A 16 -37.64 -1.72 29.48
N ARG A 17 -38.89 -1.51 29.03
CA ARG A 17 -39.87 -2.58 28.77
C ARG A 17 -39.44 -3.52 27.65
N GLU A 18 -38.80 -2.99 26.63
CA GLU A 18 -38.28 -3.72 25.47
C GLU A 18 -37.23 -4.77 25.87
N LEU A 19 -36.59 -4.61 27.04
CA LEU A 19 -35.58 -5.53 27.56
C LEU A 19 -36.16 -6.59 28.50
N ALA A 20 -37.44 -6.48 28.89
CA ALA A 20 -38.08 -7.40 29.83
C ALA A 20 -38.21 -8.82 29.26
N ASP A 21 -38.60 -8.94 27.99
CA ASP A 21 -38.73 -10.23 27.31
C ASP A 21 -37.37 -10.91 27.15
N LEU A 22 -36.34 -10.14 26.80
CA LEU A 22 -34.97 -10.62 26.67
C LEU A 22 -34.42 -11.07 28.03
N THR A 23 -34.67 -10.30 29.09
CA THR A 23 -34.30 -10.67 30.47
C THR A 23 -35.00 -11.96 30.90
N SER A 24 -36.31 -12.08 30.66
CA SER A 24 -37.08 -13.28 30.98
C SER A 24 -36.57 -14.51 30.24
N TYR A 25 -36.21 -14.34 28.96
CA TYR A 25 -35.63 -15.41 28.15
C TYR A 25 -34.28 -15.88 28.70
N THR A 26 -33.36 -14.96 29.01
CA THR A 26 -32.04 -15.34 29.55
C THR A 26 -32.16 -16.06 30.87
N ARG A 27 -33.10 -15.66 31.74
CA ARG A 27 -33.40 -16.35 33.00
C ARG A 27 -33.98 -17.74 32.78
N ARG A 28 -34.98 -17.86 31.92
CA ARG A 28 -35.65 -19.15 31.62
C ARG A 28 -34.68 -20.20 31.09
N PHE A 29 -33.71 -19.80 30.28
CA PHE A 29 -32.76 -20.72 29.64
C PHE A 29 -31.39 -20.76 30.32
N SER A 30 -31.23 -20.10 31.48
CA SER A 30 -29.98 -20.02 32.24
C SER A 30 -28.80 -19.52 31.40
N ILE A 31 -29.07 -18.54 30.53
CA ILE A 31 -28.04 -17.87 29.73
C ILE A 31 -27.41 -16.79 30.62
N PRO A 32 -26.08 -16.75 30.79
CA PRO A 32 -25.41 -15.74 31.58
C PRO A 32 -25.80 -14.32 31.16
N LEU A 33 -26.20 -13.50 32.13
CA LEU A 33 -26.68 -12.13 31.93
C LEU A 33 -25.78 -11.14 32.67
N VAL A 34 -25.21 -10.19 31.93
CA VAL A 34 -24.53 -9.00 32.43
C VAL A 34 -25.45 -7.81 32.24
N ALA A 35 -25.65 -7.00 33.28
CA ALA A 35 -26.40 -5.75 33.20
C ALA A 35 -25.50 -4.54 33.48
N ILE A 36 -25.65 -3.50 32.66
CA ILE A 36 -25.03 -2.18 32.83
C ILE A 36 -26.13 -1.15 33.06
N SER A 37 -26.09 -0.47 34.20
CA SER A 37 -27.10 0.52 34.60
C SER A 37 -26.55 1.51 35.63
N SER A 38 -27.09 2.72 35.71
CA SER A 38 -26.83 3.65 36.83
C SER A 38 -27.75 3.42 38.04
N GLN A 39 -28.77 2.55 37.89
CA GLN A 39 -29.73 2.20 38.94
C GLN A 39 -29.44 0.78 39.45
N PRO A 40 -28.63 0.59 40.51
CA PRO A 40 -28.17 -0.73 40.94
C PRO A 40 -29.29 -1.66 41.44
N ASP A 41 -30.40 -1.08 41.90
CA ASP A 41 -31.57 -1.80 42.43
C ASP A 41 -32.68 -2.02 41.40
N SER A 42 -32.45 -1.67 40.13
CA SER A 42 -33.42 -1.83 39.05
C SER A 42 -33.74 -3.29 38.73
N SER A 43 -34.90 -3.51 38.09
CA SER A 43 -35.40 -4.84 37.71
C SER A 43 -34.37 -5.66 36.91
N ILE A 44 -33.72 -5.04 35.92
CA ILE A 44 -32.71 -5.71 35.09
C ILE A 44 -31.44 -6.03 35.90
N MET A 45 -30.99 -5.12 36.77
CA MET A 45 -29.81 -5.35 37.62
C MET A 45 -30.06 -6.48 38.62
N MET A 46 -31.25 -6.54 39.20
CA MET A 46 -31.63 -7.60 40.15
C MET A 46 -31.72 -8.98 39.49
N ALA A 47 -32.09 -9.04 38.20
CA ALA A 47 -32.14 -10.28 37.43
C ALA A 47 -30.77 -10.77 36.91
N ALA A 48 -29.78 -9.88 36.79
CA ALA A 48 -28.48 -10.18 36.20
C ALA A 48 -27.55 -10.99 37.12
N ASP A 49 -26.74 -11.86 36.51
CA ASP A 49 -25.69 -12.63 37.19
C ASP A 49 -24.48 -11.74 37.50
N TYR A 50 -24.15 -10.84 36.59
CA TYR A 50 -23.07 -9.87 36.73
C TYR A 50 -23.61 -8.45 36.59
N ARG A 51 -23.32 -7.61 37.59
CA ARG A 51 -23.87 -6.26 37.70
C ARG A 51 -22.75 -5.25 37.56
N LEU A 52 -22.80 -4.46 36.50
CA LEU A 52 -21.86 -3.40 36.23
C LEU A 52 -22.57 -2.06 36.45
N ALA A 53 -22.59 -1.62 37.72
CA ALA A 53 -23.20 -0.37 38.10
C ALA A 53 -22.34 0.81 37.62
N LEU A 54 -22.95 1.73 36.89
CA LEU A 54 -22.37 3.04 36.58
C LEU A 54 -22.61 3.99 37.75
N PRO A 55 -21.68 4.91 38.03
CA PRO A 55 -21.91 5.94 39.03
C PRO A 55 -23.10 6.84 38.62
N PRO A 56 -23.90 7.32 39.57
CA PRO A 56 -25.08 8.14 39.30
C PRO A 56 -24.68 9.61 39.03
N GLU A 57 -23.94 9.84 37.96
CA GLU A 57 -23.51 11.17 37.54
C GLU A 57 -24.63 11.88 36.76
N PRO A 58 -24.82 13.20 36.96
CA PRO A 58 -25.83 13.97 36.24
C PRO A 58 -25.50 14.04 34.74
N GLU A 59 -26.55 14.09 33.93
CA GLU A 59 -26.40 14.31 32.49
C GLU A 59 -25.91 15.74 32.24
N ALA A 60 -24.99 15.90 31.28
CA ALA A 60 -24.53 17.21 30.83
C ALA A 60 -25.63 18.03 30.12
N CYS A 61 -26.73 17.38 29.72
CA CYS A 61 -27.92 18.04 29.19
C CYS A 61 -28.59 18.88 30.30
N PRO A 62 -28.77 20.21 30.13
CA PRO A 62 -29.40 21.06 31.16
C PRO A 62 -30.81 20.64 31.57
N MET A 63 -31.53 19.98 30.65
CA MET A 63 -32.88 19.47 30.89
C MET A 63 -32.90 18.06 31.47
N GLY A 64 -31.75 17.37 31.54
CA GLY A 64 -31.64 15.97 32.01
C GLY A 64 -32.33 14.93 31.12
N LEU A 65 -32.85 15.33 29.96
CA LEU A 65 -33.64 14.47 29.08
C LEU A 65 -32.79 13.67 28.09
N ALA A 66 -31.68 14.25 27.63
CA ALA A 66 -30.82 13.62 26.65
C ALA A 66 -29.69 12.85 27.36
N PRO A 67 -29.49 11.56 27.02
CA PRO A 67 -28.36 10.80 27.53
C PRO A 67 -27.07 11.39 26.95
N THR A 68 -26.12 11.71 27.83
CA THR A 68 -24.85 12.35 27.49
C THR A 68 -23.71 11.76 28.32
N THR A 69 -23.73 12.01 29.62
CA THR A 69 -22.79 11.45 30.59
C THR A 69 -22.96 9.94 30.68
N SER A 70 -24.20 9.45 30.78
CA SER A 70 -24.48 8.00 30.88
C SER A 70 -23.99 7.20 29.68
N THR A 71 -24.20 7.68 28.46
CA THR A 71 -23.70 7.04 27.24
C THR A 71 -22.18 7.08 27.15
N THR A 72 -21.55 8.17 27.60
CA THR A 72 -20.08 8.29 27.60
C THR A 72 -19.45 7.32 28.59
N MET A 73 -20.01 7.21 29.80
CA MET A 73 -19.56 6.24 30.80
C MET A 73 -19.75 4.79 30.32
N THR A 74 -20.88 4.51 29.67
CA THR A 74 -21.15 3.19 29.08
C THR A 74 -20.12 2.84 28.00
N LEU A 75 -19.79 3.79 27.12
CA LEU A 75 -18.79 3.60 26.08
C LEU A 75 -17.40 3.33 26.69
N ALA A 76 -16.97 4.14 27.66
CA ALA A 76 -15.70 3.98 28.34
C ALA A 76 -15.60 2.63 29.08
N LEU A 77 -16.69 2.19 29.72
CA LEU A 77 -16.77 0.86 30.33
C LEU A 77 -16.65 -0.24 29.26
N GLY A 78 -17.31 -0.09 28.11
CA GLY A 78 -17.21 -1.02 26.99
C GLY A 78 -15.78 -1.17 26.48
N ASP A 79 -15.07 -0.06 26.29
CA ASP A 79 -13.66 -0.06 25.89
C ASP A 79 -12.77 -0.73 26.95
N ALA A 80 -12.98 -0.43 28.23
CA ALA A 80 -12.24 -1.05 29.32
C ALA A 80 -12.44 -2.57 29.35
N LEU A 81 -13.67 -3.06 29.14
CA LEU A 81 -13.97 -4.49 29.04
C LEU A 81 -13.27 -5.13 27.84
N ALA A 82 -13.31 -4.49 26.67
CA ALA A 82 -12.65 -4.99 25.47
C ALA A 82 -11.13 -5.11 25.67
N VAL A 83 -10.50 -4.07 26.21
CA VAL A 83 -9.05 -4.05 26.50
C VAL A 83 -8.67 -5.10 27.54
N ALA A 84 -9.45 -5.23 28.62
CA ALA A 84 -9.21 -6.25 29.63
C ALA A 84 -9.32 -7.67 29.06
N LEU A 85 -10.32 -7.93 28.21
CA LEU A 85 -10.48 -9.20 27.52
C LEU A 85 -9.35 -9.48 26.52
N MET A 86 -8.90 -8.47 25.79
CA MET A 86 -7.73 -8.59 24.90
C MET A 86 -6.49 -9.01 25.68
N GLY A 87 -6.25 -8.39 26.84
CA GLY A 87 -5.13 -8.75 27.73
C GLY A 87 -5.23 -10.18 28.25
N GLN A 88 -6.41 -10.59 28.74
CA GLN A 88 -6.65 -11.94 29.26
C GLN A 88 -6.54 -13.03 28.18
N ARG A 89 -6.95 -12.72 26.95
CA ARG A 89 -6.83 -13.65 25.82
C ARG A 89 -5.46 -13.63 25.15
N ALA A 90 -4.51 -12.84 25.67
CA ALA A 90 -3.20 -12.60 25.06
C ALA A 90 -3.32 -12.23 23.57
N PHE A 91 -4.34 -11.43 23.21
CA PHE A 91 -4.67 -11.09 21.83
C PHE A 91 -3.50 -10.39 21.15
N GLN A 92 -2.97 -10.99 20.10
CA GLN A 92 -1.72 -10.55 19.45
C GLN A 92 -2.00 -9.62 18.26
N ALA A 93 -1.01 -8.78 17.94
CA ALA A 93 -1.07 -7.90 16.77
C ALA A 93 -1.28 -8.67 15.46
N HIS A 94 -0.80 -9.91 15.33
CA HIS A 94 -1.00 -10.71 14.12
C HIS A 94 -2.45 -11.20 13.94
N GLU A 95 -3.22 -11.34 15.02
CA GLU A 95 -4.64 -11.73 14.97
C GLU A 95 -5.53 -10.57 14.53
N PHE A 96 -5.12 -9.31 14.74
CA PHE A 96 -5.79 -8.12 14.19
C PHE A 96 -5.92 -8.16 12.66
N LYS A 97 -4.90 -8.70 11.97
CA LYS A 97 -4.87 -8.83 10.50
C LYS A 97 -5.97 -9.74 9.98
N THR A 98 -6.26 -10.83 10.69
CA THR A 98 -7.32 -11.78 10.33
C THR A 98 -8.70 -11.12 10.35
N PHE A 99 -8.94 -10.21 11.29
CA PHE A 99 -10.22 -9.52 11.42
C PHE A 99 -10.30 -8.17 10.68
N HIS A 100 -9.16 -7.61 10.23
CA HIS A 100 -9.09 -6.29 9.58
C HIS A 100 -8.11 -6.26 8.37
N PRO A 101 -8.34 -7.06 7.31
CA PRO A 101 -7.38 -7.23 6.21
C PRO A 101 -7.15 -5.99 5.34
N GLY A 102 -8.10 -5.05 5.27
CA GLY A 102 -8.05 -3.88 4.39
C GLY A 102 -7.57 -2.57 5.06
N GLY A 103 -7.23 -2.60 6.34
CA GLY A 103 -6.87 -1.39 7.10
C GLY A 103 -5.38 -1.01 7.01
N LYS A 104 -5.05 0.27 7.21
CA LYS A 104 -3.66 0.78 7.29
C LYS A 104 -2.78 -0.01 8.27
N LEU A 105 -3.34 -0.50 9.38
CA LEU A 105 -2.61 -1.36 10.33
C LEU A 105 -2.29 -2.75 9.76
N GLY A 106 -3.19 -3.36 8.99
CA GLY A 106 -2.96 -4.67 8.37
C GLY A 106 -1.82 -4.64 7.34
N ALA A 107 -1.66 -3.52 6.65
CA ALA A 107 -0.56 -3.27 5.71
C ALA A 107 0.80 -3.09 6.39
N GLN A 108 0.84 -2.56 7.63
CA GLN A 108 2.07 -2.40 8.41
C GLN A 108 2.57 -3.71 9.05
N LEU A 109 1.74 -4.75 9.02
CA LEU A 109 2.03 -6.07 9.62
C LEU A 109 2.29 -7.16 8.55
N VAL A 110 2.81 -6.76 7.39
CA VAL A 110 3.20 -7.69 6.31
C VAL A 110 4.65 -8.11 6.48
N TYR A 111 4.92 -9.41 6.47
CA TYR A 111 6.30 -9.89 6.53
C TYR A 111 7.01 -9.67 5.19
N VAL A 112 8.31 -9.37 5.22
CA VAL A 112 9.14 -9.13 4.03
C VAL A 112 9.03 -10.28 3.01
N HIS A 113 9.01 -11.54 3.47
CA HIS A 113 8.89 -12.70 2.58
C HIS A 113 7.56 -12.77 1.81
N GLN A 114 6.53 -12.03 2.23
CA GLN A 114 5.23 -11.99 1.55
C GLN A 114 5.20 -10.99 0.39
N ILE A 115 6.17 -10.06 0.34
CA ILE A 115 6.29 -9.05 -0.71
C ILE A 115 7.56 -9.23 -1.57
N MET A 116 8.53 -10.00 -1.09
CA MET A 116 9.73 -10.32 -1.86
C MET A 116 9.39 -11.22 -3.06
N HIS A 117 10.04 -10.92 -4.19
CA HIS A 117 10.01 -11.77 -5.37
C HIS A 117 11.06 -12.88 -5.25
N GLY A 118 10.67 -14.10 -5.62
CA GLY A 118 11.56 -15.25 -5.65
C GLY A 118 12.49 -15.26 -6.88
N PRO A 119 13.48 -16.17 -6.94
CA PRO A 119 14.46 -16.26 -8.02
C PRO A 119 13.84 -16.35 -9.42
N GLU A 120 12.70 -17.05 -9.54
CA GLU A 120 11.97 -17.21 -10.79
C GLU A 120 11.43 -15.88 -11.37
N ALA A 121 11.20 -14.89 -10.52
CA ALA A 121 10.73 -13.58 -10.94
C ALA A 121 11.88 -12.59 -11.16
N LEU A 122 13.10 -12.91 -10.74
CA LEU A 122 14.25 -12.00 -10.85
C LEU A 122 15.08 -12.33 -12.09
N ALA A 123 15.68 -11.31 -12.69
CA ALA A 123 16.68 -11.50 -13.74
C ALA A 123 18.02 -11.81 -13.07
N ILE A 124 18.45 -13.07 -13.07
CA ILE A 124 19.69 -13.51 -12.43
C ILE A 124 20.73 -13.80 -13.52
N VAL A 125 21.92 -13.23 -13.39
CA VAL A 125 23.01 -13.36 -14.36
C VAL A 125 24.36 -13.65 -13.66
N PRO A 126 25.28 -14.39 -14.31
CA PRO A 126 26.62 -14.60 -13.76
C PRO A 126 27.50 -13.33 -13.86
N PRO A 127 28.61 -13.25 -13.12
CA PRO A 127 29.49 -12.07 -13.10
C PRO A 127 30.12 -11.69 -14.45
N ASP A 128 30.27 -12.66 -15.35
CA ASP A 128 30.86 -12.53 -16.68
C ASP A 128 29.81 -12.34 -17.79
N ALA A 129 28.52 -12.21 -17.43
CA ALA A 129 27.46 -11.96 -18.39
C ALA A 129 27.71 -10.67 -19.18
N ASN A 130 27.58 -10.75 -20.51
CA ASN A 130 27.67 -9.56 -21.35
C ASN A 130 26.40 -8.70 -21.24
N MET A 131 26.48 -7.47 -21.73
CA MET A 131 25.38 -6.50 -21.66
C MET A 131 24.13 -6.97 -22.43
N THR A 132 24.31 -7.63 -23.57
CA THR A 132 23.19 -8.12 -24.38
C THR A 132 22.38 -9.16 -23.62
N ASP A 133 23.05 -10.16 -23.05
CA ASP A 133 22.39 -11.22 -22.27
C ASP A 133 21.73 -10.65 -21.01
N THR A 134 22.37 -9.66 -20.38
CA THR A 134 21.82 -8.95 -19.23
C THR A 134 20.52 -8.22 -19.58
N LEU A 135 20.50 -7.49 -20.70
CA LEU A 135 19.31 -6.77 -21.17
C LEU A 135 18.16 -7.72 -21.54
N ILE A 136 18.47 -8.86 -22.17
CA ILE A 136 17.47 -9.90 -22.47
C ILE A 136 16.86 -10.45 -21.18
N ALA A 137 17.70 -10.78 -20.19
CA ALA A 137 17.22 -11.27 -18.90
C ALA A 137 16.36 -10.23 -18.17
N MET A 138 16.76 -8.97 -18.14
CA MET A 138 15.99 -7.87 -17.56
C MET A 138 14.62 -7.70 -18.23
N GLY A 139 14.61 -7.69 -19.57
CA GLY A 139 13.40 -7.53 -20.38
C GLY A 139 12.38 -8.64 -20.13
N ALA A 140 12.86 -9.88 -19.91
CA ALA A 140 12.00 -11.03 -19.61
C ALA A 140 11.34 -10.97 -18.23
N LYS A 141 11.89 -10.19 -17.27
CA LYS A 141 11.46 -10.20 -15.86
C LYS A 141 10.77 -8.91 -15.41
N GLY A 142 10.88 -7.82 -16.17
CA GLY A 142 10.04 -6.62 -15.99
C GLY A 142 10.37 -5.74 -14.78
N PHE A 143 11.37 -6.08 -13.98
CA PHE A 143 11.80 -5.28 -12.82
C PHE A 143 12.79 -4.16 -13.16
N GLY A 144 13.27 -4.09 -14.41
CA GLY A 144 14.25 -3.08 -14.83
C GLY A 144 15.61 -3.19 -14.15
N ILE A 145 15.90 -4.31 -13.49
CA ILE A 145 17.17 -4.62 -12.83
C ILE A 145 17.57 -6.08 -13.09
N ALA A 146 18.88 -6.35 -13.09
CA ALA A 146 19.44 -7.70 -13.04
C ALA A 146 20.27 -7.89 -11.78
N CYS A 147 20.15 -9.07 -11.18
CA CYS A 147 20.88 -9.54 -10.02
C CYS A 147 22.12 -10.31 -10.49
N VAL A 148 23.30 -9.75 -10.24
CA VAL A 148 24.56 -10.47 -10.46
C VAL A 148 24.78 -11.41 -9.28
N THR A 149 24.89 -12.72 -9.57
CA THR A 149 25.06 -13.74 -8.53
C THR A 149 26.28 -14.61 -8.78
N GLU A 150 26.98 -14.96 -7.71
CA GLU A 150 28.08 -15.91 -7.69
C GLU A 150 27.88 -16.88 -6.51
N ASN A 151 28.06 -18.18 -6.72
CA ASN A 151 27.88 -19.22 -5.69
C ASN A 151 26.51 -19.16 -4.97
N GLY A 152 25.45 -18.84 -5.71
CA GLY A 152 24.08 -18.74 -5.19
C GLY A 152 23.81 -17.52 -4.31
N LYS A 153 24.72 -16.54 -4.28
CA LYS A 153 24.58 -15.28 -3.52
C LYS A 153 24.69 -14.09 -4.45
N LEU A 154 24.01 -13.00 -4.10
CA LEU A 154 24.25 -11.70 -4.73
C LEU A 154 25.69 -11.29 -4.46
N THR A 155 26.38 -10.84 -5.51
CA THR A 155 27.75 -10.33 -5.37
C THR A 155 27.78 -9.01 -4.60
N GLY A 156 26.72 -8.19 -4.73
CA GLY A 156 26.67 -6.83 -4.18
C GLY A 156 27.40 -5.79 -5.04
N ASP A 157 28.04 -6.23 -6.13
CA ASP A 157 28.78 -5.38 -7.04
C ASP A 157 27.92 -4.87 -8.20
N VAL A 158 28.33 -3.74 -8.77
CA VAL A 158 27.75 -3.22 -10.01
C VAL A 158 28.37 -3.94 -11.21
N GLY A 159 27.53 -4.58 -12.03
CA GLY A 159 27.95 -5.22 -13.28
C GLY A 159 28.61 -4.23 -14.24
N ARG A 160 29.66 -4.68 -14.94
CA ARG A 160 30.46 -3.88 -15.88
C ARG A 160 30.26 -4.39 -17.31
N PRO A 161 30.36 -3.52 -18.34
CA PRO A 161 30.65 -2.08 -18.26
C PRO A 161 29.44 -1.25 -17.83
N ILE A 162 29.71 -0.13 -17.14
CA ILE A 162 28.67 0.86 -16.81
C ILE A 162 28.46 1.73 -18.06
N LEU A 163 27.24 1.72 -18.60
CA LEU A 163 26.85 2.57 -19.72
C LEU A 163 26.60 4.02 -19.25
N GLY A 164 27.68 4.76 -19.08
CA GLY A 164 27.66 6.20 -18.78
C GLY A 164 27.41 7.06 -20.02
N GLN A 165 27.45 8.39 -19.84
CA GLN A 165 27.25 9.38 -20.92
C GLN A 165 28.15 9.12 -22.13
N GLN A 166 29.45 8.92 -21.90
CA GLN A 166 30.43 8.72 -22.97
C GLN A 166 30.15 7.44 -23.77
N ALA A 167 29.76 6.35 -23.11
CA ALA A 167 29.43 5.09 -23.77
C ALA A 167 28.22 5.23 -24.71
N LYS A 168 27.25 6.11 -24.38
CA LYS A 168 26.11 6.41 -25.26
C LYS A 168 26.52 7.22 -26.49
N VAL A 169 27.41 8.20 -26.32
CA VAL A 169 27.98 8.98 -27.44
C VAL A 169 28.76 8.07 -28.39
N GLU A 170 29.65 7.22 -27.86
CA GLU A 170 30.41 6.24 -28.65
C GLU A 170 29.49 5.26 -29.38
N ALA A 171 28.40 4.83 -28.74
CA ALA A 171 27.41 3.98 -29.37
C ALA A 171 26.70 4.70 -30.53
N LEU A 172 26.30 5.96 -30.36
CA LEU A 172 25.69 6.77 -31.41
C LEU A 172 26.65 6.92 -32.61
N GLN A 173 27.89 7.36 -32.36
CA GLN A 173 28.92 7.54 -33.39
C GLN A 173 29.19 6.24 -34.15
N ARG A 174 29.34 5.13 -33.43
CA ARG A 174 29.56 3.80 -34.03
C ARG A 174 28.37 3.36 -34.88
N ILE A 175 27.14 3.55 -34.42
CA ILE A 175 25.94 3.17 -35.17
C ILE A 175 25.79 4.04 -36.42
N ALA A 176 25.97 5.36 -36.32
CA ALA A 176 25.93 6.28 -37.46
C ALA A 176 26.98 5.90 -38.51
N ALA A 177 28.24 5.73 -38.09
CA ALA A 177 29.32 5.31 -38.97
C ALA A 177 29.06 3.96 -39.65
N SER A 178 28.49 2.98 -38.94
CA SER A 178 28.14 1.67 -39.51
C SER A 178 27.07 1.73 -40.60
N ARG A 179 26.31 2.83 -40.66
CA ARG A 179 25.29 3.11 -41.68
C ARG A 179 25.76 4.09 -42.75
N GLY A 180 27.01 4.57 -42.68
CA GLY A 180 27.55 5.60 -43.56
C GLY A 180 26.88 6.96 -43.36
N LEU A 181 26.38 7.23 -42.16
CA LEU A 181 25.70 8.48 -41.77
C LEU A 181 26.58 9.28 -40.81
N ASP A 182 26.39 10.60 -40.80
CA ASP A 182 26.94 11.46 -39.77
C ASP A 182 26.04 11.46 -38.52
N VAL A 183 26.59 11.81 -37.35
CA VAL A 183 25.78 11.94 -36.12
C VAL A 183 24.73 13.06 -36.26
N SER A 184 24.99 14.05 -37.11
CA SER A 184 24.02 15.09 -37.47
C SER A 184 22.83 14.58 -38.29
N ASP A 185 22.90 13.38 -38.88
CA ASP A 185 21.77 12.73 -39.54
C ASP A 185 20.88 11.94 -38.54
N ALA A 186 21.29 11.85 -37.27
CA ALA A 186 20.62 11.04 -36.27
C ALA A 186 19.63 11.84 -35.42
N ILE A 187 18.54 11.16 -35.03
CA ILE A 187 17.67 11.59 -33.93
C ILE A 187 18.03 10.76 -32.70
N ALA A 188 18.49 11.41 -31.64
CA ALA A 188 18.72 10.78 -30.35
C ALA A 188 17.57 11.12 -29.39
N VAL A 189 17.13 10.13 -28.62
CA VAL A 189 15.98 10.25 -27.71
C VAL A 189 16.37 9.76 -26.33
N GLY A 190 16.03 10.52 -25.29
CA GLY A 190 16.37 10.17 -23.92
C GLY A 190 15.54 10.92 -22.88
N ASP A 191 15.51 10.38 -21.66
CA ASP A 191 14.77 10.89 -20.52
C ASP A 191 15.68 11.26 -19.33
N GLY A 192 16.91 10.74 -19.31
CA GLY A 192 17.84 10.82 -18.19
C GLY A 192 19.03 11.76 -18.41
N ALA A 193 19.66 12.17 -17.30
CA ALA A 193 20.88 12.97 -17.30
C ALA A 193 22.03 12.31 -18.07
N ASN A 194 22.03 10.97 -18.13
CA ASN A 194 23.05 10.21 -18.82
C ASN A 194 22.92 10.25 -20.35
N ASP A 195 21.81 10.77 -20.87
CA ASP A 195 21.56 10.90 -22.31
C ASP A 195 22.05 12.25 -22.85
N LEU A 196 22.26 13.26 -21.99
CA LEU A 196 22.55 14.64 -22.39
C LEU A 196 23.66 14.76 -23.43
N ALA A 197 24.81 14.11 -23.21
CA ALA A 197 25.92 14.16 -24.16
C ALA A 197 25.54 13.60 -25.54
N MET A 198 24.80 12.49 -25.58
CA MET A 198 24.29 11.89 -26.82
C MET A 198 23.23 12.78 -27.48
N LEU A 199 22.34 13.41 -26.70
CA LEU A 199 21.32 14.32 -27.20
C LEU A 199 21.94 15.60 -27.80
N SER A 200 23.03 16.09 -27.22
CA SER A 200 23.75 17.27 -27.73
C SER A 200 24.57 16.98 -28.98
N GLU A 201 25.06 15.74 -29.14
CA GLU A 201 25.86 15.32 -30.30
C GLU A 201 25.00 15.03 -31.55
N ALA A 202 23.78 14.53 -31.35
CA ALA A 202 22.89 14.19 -32.45
C ALA A 202 22.32 15.43 -33.15
N GLY A 203 22.05 15.32 -34.45
CA GLY A 203 21.41 16.40 -35.21
C GLY A 203 20.05 16.82 -34.66
N MET A 204 19.31 15.87 -34.08
CA MET A 204 18.12 16.15 -33.27
C MET A 204 18.16 15.41 -31.94
N GLY A 205 18.49 16.13 -30.87
CA GLY A 205 18.32 15.67 -29.49
C GLY A 205 16.90 15.90 -28.96
N VAL A 206 16.19 14.82 -28.64
CA VAL A 206 14.81 14.83 -28.15
C VAL A 206 14.76 14.38 -26.68
N ALA A 207 14.36 15.29 -25.80
CA ALA A 207 13.99 14.99 -24.43
C ALA A 207 12.54 14.46 -24.38
N LEU A 208 12.37 13.15 -24.21
CA LEU A 208 11.06 12.50 -24.13
C LEU A 208 10.70 12.22 -22.68
N HIS A 209 9.64 12.87 -22.17
CA HIS A 209 9.20 12.77 -20.77
C HIS A 209 10.36 12.94 -19.76
N ALA A 210 11.35 13.74 -20.13
CA ALA A 210 12.63 13.78 -19.44
C ALA A 210 12.58 14.59 -18.14
N LYS A 211 13.60 14.46 -17.29
CA LYS A 211 13.74 15.31 -16.09
C LYS A 211 13.92 16.79 -16.47
N PRO A 212 13.53 17.76 -15.61
CA PRO A 212 13.58 19.19 -15.95
C PRO A 212 14.93 19.68 -16.49
N HIS A 213 16.03 19.28 -15.87
CA HIS A 213 17.38 19.63 -16.32
C HIS A 213 17.73 19.05 -17.72
N VAL A 214 17.19 17.89 -18.09
CA VAL A 214 17.39 17.30 -19.42
C VAL A 214 16.59 18.06 -20.47
N GLN A 215 15.37 18.44 -20.11
CA GLN A 215 14.52 19.27 -20.97
C GLN A 215 15.19 20.62 -21.25
N GLU A 216 15.71 21.28 -20.22
CA GLU A 216 16.39 22.58 -20.34
C GLU A 216 17.56 22.57 -21.32
N SER A 217 18.32 21.48 -21.38
CA SER A 217 19.50 21.34 -22.24
C SER A 217 19.22 20.71 -23.61
N SER A 218 18.00 20.25 -23.89
CA SER A 218 17.64 19.59 -25.16
C SER A 218 16.92 20.54 -26.11
N LEU A 219 17.23 20.43 -27.41
CA LEU A 219 16.64 21.26 -28.47
C LEU A 219 15.13 20.99 -28.63
N ILE A 220 14.72 19.72 -28.52
CA ILE A 220 13.33 19.30 -28.72
C ILE A 220 12.82 18.63 -27.43
N ARG A 221 11.59 18.96 -27.03
CA ARG A 221 10.94 18.42 -25.83
C ARG A 221 9.59 17.81 -26.21
N ILE A 222 9.37 16.58 -25.76
CA ILE A 222 8.09 15.89 -25.92
C ILE A 222 7.62 15.50 -24.52
N ASN A 223 6.69 16.30 -23.99
CA ASN A 223 6.15 16.12 -22.64
C ASN A 223 4.77 15.43 -22.64
N HIS A 224 4.17 15.27 -23.82
CA HIS A 224 2.85 14.66 -24.00
C HIS A 224 2.88 13.78 -25.25
N GLY A 225 2.33 12.57 -25.12
CA GLY A 225 2.27 11.57 -26.20
C GLY A 225 3.20 10.39 -25.95
N ASP A 226 3.46 9.63 -27.00
CA ASP A 226 4.35 8.48 -27.00
C ASP A 226 5.43 8.61 -28.09
N LEU A 227 6.16 7.53 -28.36
CA LEU A 227 7.21 7.51 -29.39
C LEU A 227 6.71 7.83 -30.80
N THR A 228 5.39 7.81 -31.05
CA THR A 228 4.80 8.22 -32.34
C THR A 228 5.13 9.68 -32.66
N ALA A 229 5.34 10.53 -31.65
CA ALA A 229 5.70 11.93 -31.85
C ALA A 229 7.02 12.10 -32.64
N LEU A 230 7.93 11.11 -32.54
CA LEU A 230 9.19 11.08 -33.29
C LEU A 230 8.99 10.91 -34.79
N LEU A 231 7.87 10.32 -35.24
CA LEU A 231 7.57 10.17 -36.66
C LEU A 231 7.25 11.52 -37.31
N TYR A 232 6.55 12.40 -36.58
CA TYR A 232 6.29 13.76 -37.06
C TYR A 232 7.58 14.58 -37.17
N LEU A 233 8.53 14.41 -36.25
CA LEU A 233 9.84 15.06 -36.31
C LEU A 233 10.65 14.62 -37.54
N GLN A 234 10.48 13.38 -37.97
CA GLN A 234 11.06 12.85 -39.21
C GLN A 234 10.32 13.30 -40.47
N GLY A 235 9.25 14.09 -40.34
CA GLY A 235 8.46 14.63 -41.45
C GLY A 235 7.33 13.72 -41.94
N TYR A 236 7.05 12.59 -41.26
CA TYR A 236 5.92 11.75 -41.61
C TYR A 236 4.59 12.39 -41.19
N LYS A 237 3.61 12.35 -42.09
CA LYS A 237 2.22 12.73 -41.80
C LYS A 237 1.47 11.54 -41.19
N ARG A 238 0.43 11.81 -40.41
CA ARG A 238 -0.43 10.77 -39.80
C ARG A 238 -0.97 9.77 -40.84
N SER A 239 -1.26 10.23 -42.05
CA SER A 239 -1.76 9.40 -43.16
C SER A 239 -0.72 8.39 -43.69
N GLN A 240 0.54 8.48 -43.27
CA GLN A 240 1.64 7.60 -43.69
C GLN A 240 1.95 6.55 -42.61
N PHE A 241 1.24 6.54 -41.48
CA PHE A 241 1.46 5.55 -40.43
C PHE A 241 0.77 4.24 -40.82
N ILE A 242 1.44 3.13 -40.56
CA ILE A 242 0.89 1.78 -40.73
C ILE A 242 0.45 1.31 -39.35
N ASP A 243 -0.79 0.85 -39.23
CA ASP A 243 -1.37 0.32 -37.99
C ASP A 243 -0.74 -1.02 -37.58
#